data_AF-A0A844M6X8-F1
#
_entry.id   AF-A0A844M6X8-F1
#
_cell.length_a   1.000
_cell.length_b   1.000
_cell.length_c   1.000
_cell.angle_alpha   90.00
_cell.angle_beta   90.00
_cell.angle_gamma   90.00
#
_symmetry.space_group_name_H-M   'P 1'
#
loop_
_entity.id
_entity.type
_entity.pdbx_description
1 polymer ?
#
loop_
_entity_poly.entity_id
_entity_poly.type
_entity_poly.pdbx_seq_one_letter_code
_entity_poly.pdbx_strand_id
1 'polypeptide(L)'
;MTKQELSKDDRLVVRIDKQTKDAFMARVDAEGKSASEVILNWVIDYLAQEPQQRPDLVKMYADLESLKRKVAHLEDEVTKKSAA
;
A
#
# COMPACT_ATOMS: atom_id res chain seq x y z
N MET A 1 26.50 10.21 -19.37
CA MET A 1 25.29 9.49 -18.93
C MET A 1 25.31 8.12 -19.57
N THR A 2 25.70 7.10 -18.80
CA THR A 2 25.90 5.74 -19.30
C THR A 2 24.53 5.11 -19.51
N LYS A 3 24.20 4.77 -20.75
CA LYS A 3 23.05 3.92 -21.07
C LYS A 3 23.28 2.59 -20.35
N GLN A 4 22.49 2.33 -19.31
CA GLN A 4 22.47 1.05 -18.65
C GLN A 4 21.89 0.05 -19.66
N GLU A 5 22.76 -0.71 -20.31
CA GLU A 5 22.33 -1.90 -21.05
C GLU A 5 21.70 -2.84 -20.02
N LEU A 6 20.38 -2.97 -20.05
CA LEU A 6 19.67 -4.02 -19.34
C LEU A 6 20.28 -5.35 -19.82
N SER A 7 21.08 -5.99 -18.95
CA SER A 7 21.61 -7.32 -19.23
C SER A 7 20.46 -8.24 -19.60
N LYS A 8 20.57 -8.93 -20.73
CA LYS A 8 19.54 -9.82 -21.29
C LYS A 8 19.24 -11.07 -20.43
N ASP A 9 19.81 -11.15 -19.22
CA ASP A 9 19.94 -12.39 -18.43
C ASP A 9 19.15 -12.41 -17.12
N ASP A 10 18.50 -11.32 -16.71
CA ASP A 10 17.67 -11.31 -15.50
C ASP A 10 16.30 -11.95 -15.77
N ARG A 11 16.22 -13.28 -15.67
CA ARG A 11 14.99 -14.07 -15.84
C ARG A 11 14.43 -14.55 -14.51
N LEU A 12 13.15 -14.29 -14.28
CA LEU A 12 12.39 -14.81 -13.12
C LEU A 12 11.44 -15.93 -13.59
N VAL A 13 11.46 -17.08 -12.90
CA VAL A 13 10.50 -18.17 -13.09
C VAL A 13 9.56 -18.22 -11.90
N VAL A 14 8.26 -18.00 -12.14
CA VAL A 14 7.23 -18.02 -11.09
C VAL A 14 6.33 -19.23 -11.28
N ARG A 15 6.08 -19.97 -10.19
CA ARG A 15 5.08 -21.04 -10.16
C ARG A 15 3.78 -20.48 -9.62
N ILE A 16 2.70 -20.69 -10.35
CA ILE A 16 1.33 -20.30 -9.98
C ILE A 16 0.40 -21.48 -10.20
N ASP A 17 -0.72 -21.49 -9.50
CA ASP A 17 -1.76 -22.49 -9.73
C ASP A 17 -2.46 -22.25 -11.10
N LYS A 18 -3.22 -23.26 -11.52
CA LYS A 18 -3.89 -23.25 -12.83
C LYS A 18 -4.91 -22.11 -12.96
N GLN A 19 -5.72 -21.86 -11.92
CA GLN A 19 -6.75 -20.83 -11.94
C GLN A 19 -6.12 -19.43 -12.10
N THR A 20 -5.04 -19.17 -11.36
CA THR A 20 -4.29 -17.91 -11.47
C THR A 20 -3.66 -17.75 -12.84
N LYS A 21 -3.13 -18.84 -13.43
CA LYS A 21 -2.61 -18.83 -14.80
C LYS A 21 -3.70 -18.47 -15.80
N ASP A 22 -4.86 -19.11 -15.74
CA ASP A 22 -5.95 -18.87 -16.69
C ASP A 22 -6.47 -17.43 -16.60
N ALA A 23 -6.65 -16.91 -15.38
CA ALA A 23 -7.05 -15.50 -15.16
C ALA A 23 -6.00 -14.51 -15.68
N PHE A 24 -4.71 -14.82 -15.46
CA PHE A 24 -3.62 -13.99 -15.96
C PHE A 24 -3.55 -13.99 -17.50
N MET A 25 -3.70 -15.15 -18.14
CA MET A 25 -3.70 -15.24 -19.61
C MET A 25 -4.89 -14.50 -20.23
N ALA A 26 -6.08 -14.59 -19.63
CA ALA A 26 -7.23 -13.80 -20.09
C ALA A 26 -6.97 -12.28 -20.06
N ARG A 27 -6.23 -11.80 -19.05
CA ARG A 27 -5.80 -10.40 -18.97
C ARG A 27 -4.77 -10.06 -20.04
N VAL A 28 -3.80 -10.94 -20.28
CA VAL A 28 -2.80 -10.80 -21.35
C VAL A 28 -3.48 -10.66 -22.72
N ASP A 29 -4.46 -11.51 -23.01
CA ASP A 29 -5.25 -11.45 -24.25
C ASP A 29 -6.07 -10.15 -24.35
N ALA A 30 -6.71 -9.72 -23.25
CA ALA A 30 -7.51 -8.50 -23.22
C ALA A 30 -6.66 -7.22 -23.42
N GLU A 31 -5.44 -7.19 -22.89
CA GLU A 31 -4.52 -6.05 -23.03
C GLU A 31 -3.76 -6.05 -24.36
N GLY A 32 -3.74 -7.18 -25.10
CA GLY A 32 -3.00 -7.32 -26.36
C GLY A 32 -1.48 -7.19 -26.20
N LYS A 33 -0.95 -7.41 -25.00
CA LYS A 33 0.47 -7.29 -24.64
C LYS A 33 1.09 -8.66 -24.41
N SER A 34 2.42 -8.75 -24.31
CA SER A 34 3.05 -9.99 -23.85
C SER A 34 2.85 -10.21 -22.35
N ALA A 35 2.85 -11.48 -21.92
CA ALA A 35 2.81 -11.85 -20.50
C ALA A 35 3.90 -11.15 -19.67
N SER A 36 5.11 -11.03 -20.21
CA SER A 36 6.22 -10.34 -19.55
C SER A 36 5.94 -8.86 -19.34
N GLU A 37 5.36 -8.17 -20.33
CA GLU A 37 4.98 -6.76 -20.20
C GLU A 37 3.88 -6.54 -19.16
N VAL A 38 2.88 -7.43 -19.10
CA VAL A 38 1.81 -7.35 -18.11
C VAL A 38 2.37 -7.52 -16.69
N ILE A 39 3.25 -8.50 -16.47
CA ILE A 39 3.91 -8.71 -15.16
C ILE A 39 4.82 -7.54 -14.82
N LEU A 40 5.64 -7.06 -15.75
CA LEU A 40 6.57 -5.96 -15.50
C LEU A 40 5.82 -4.68 -15.10
N ASN A 41 4.76 -4.32 -15.83
CA ASN A 41 3.93 -3.17 -15.46
C ASN A 41 3.32 -3.35 -14.08
N TRP A 42 2.75 -4.53 -13.79
CA TRP A 42 2.20 -4.81 -12.47
C TRP A 42 3.22 -4.71 -11.34
N VAL A 43 4.45 -5.20 -11.54
CA VAL A 43 5.55 -5.08 -10.56
C VAL A 43 5.95 -3.62 -10.39
N ILE A 44 6.06 -2.85 -11.48
CA ILE A 44 6.37 -1.42 -11.43
C ILE A 44 5.27 -0.67 -10.66
N ASP A 45 4.00 -0.92 -10.97
CA ASP A 45 2.86 -0.33 -10.25
C ASP A 45 2.86 -0.71 -8.77
N TYR A 46 3.13 -1.97 -8.46
CA TYR A 46 3.22 -2.46 -7.08
C TYR A 46 4.35 -1.79 -6.29
N LEU A 47 5.51 -1.58 -6.92
CA LEU A 47 6.66 -0.92 -6.29
C LEU A 47 6.52 0.61 -6.24
N ALA A 48 5.79 1.20 -7.19
CA ALA A 48 5.51 2.63 -7.26
C ALA A 48 4.42 3.06 -6.27
N GLN A 49 3.55 2.14 -5.86
CA GLN A 49 2.79 2.32 -4.63
C GLN A 49 3.81 2.37 -3.49
N GLU A 50 4.15 3.59 -3.02
CA GLU A 50 4.88 3.78 -1.78
C GLU A 50 4.31 2.79 -0.76
N PRO A 51 5.14 2.07 0.04
CA PRO A 51 4.61 1.18 1.05
C PRO A 51 3.64 2.03 1.85
N GLN A 52 2.32 1.79 1.68
CA GLN A 52 1.31 2.56 2.39
C GLN A 52 1.80 2.52 3.82
N GLN A 53 2.24 3.69 4.33
CA GLN A 53 2.95 3.75 5.60
C GLN A 53 2.09 2.94 6.53
N ARG A 54 2.56 1.75 6.93
CA ARG A 54 1.72 0.87 7.73
C ARG A 54 1.33 1.74 8.89
N PRO A 55 0.02 2.03 9.08
CA PRO A 55 -0.39 3.01 10.06
C PRO A 55 0.30 2.62 11.36
N ASP A 56 1.09 3.55 11.90
CA ASP A 56 1.82 3.29 13.13
C ASP A 56 0.77 3.20 14.24
N LEU A 57 0.32 1.97 14.49
CA LEU A 57 -0.75 1.68 15.45
C LEU A 57 -0.37 2.15 16.85
N VAL A 58 0.93 2.19 17.17
CA VAL A 58 1.44 2.70 18.44
C VAL A 58 1.24 4.20 18.52
N LYS A 59 1.61 4.93 17.45
CA LYS A 59 1.38 6.37 17.37
C LYS A 59 -0.11 6.72 17.39
N MET A 60 -0.93 6.01 16.62
CA MET A 60 -2.38 6.22 16.60
C MET A 60 -3.03 5.99 17.97
N TYR A 61 -2.58 4.97 18.71
CA TYR A 61 -3.07 4.71 20.06
C TYR A 61 -2.66 5.82 21.05
N ALA A 62 -1.41 6.28 20.96
CA ALA A 62 -0.91 7.39 21.78
C ALA A 62 -1.66 8.69 21.50
N ASP A 63 -1.94 9.00 20.23
CA ASP A 63 -2.73 10.17 19.83
C ASP A 63 -4.18 10.07 20.33
N LEU A 64 -4.80 8.89 20.27
CA LEU A 64 -6.15 8.65 20.79
C LEU A 64 -6.24 8.87 22.31
N GLU A 65 -5.29 8.32 23.07
CA GLU A 65 -5.23 8.48 24.52
C GLU A 65 -4.96 9.94 24.92
N SER A 66 -4.10 10.63 24.17
CA SER A 66 -3.89 12.07 24.34
C SER A 66 -5.17 12.87 24.10
N LEU A 67 -5.90 12.54 23.03
CA LEU A 67 -7.15 13.20 22.68
C LEU A 67 -8.24 12.98 23.73
N LYS A 68 -8.41 11.74 24.22
CA LYS A 68 -9.34 11.43 25.32
C LYS A 68 -9.07 12.28 26.56
N ARG A 69 -7.79 12.42 26.95
CA ARG A 69 -7.41 13.26 28.11
C ARG A 69 -7.75 14.74 27.89
N LYS A 70 -7.51 15.27 26.69
CA LYS A 70 -7.85 16.66 26.36
C LYS A 70 -9.36 16.90 26.38
N VAL A 71 -10.14 15.97 25.85
CA VAL A 71 -11.61 16.04 25.88
C VAL A 71 -12.12 16.02 27.31
N ALA A 72 -11.66 15.07 28.14
CA ALA A 72 -12.06 14.99 29.55
C ALA A 72 -11.73 16.28 30.34
N HIS A 73 -10.57 16.89 30.06
CA HIS A 73 -10.21 18.16 30.69
C HIS A 73 -11.11 19.32 30.26
N LEU A 74 -11.45 19.39 28.96
CA LEU A 74 -12.35 20.41 28.43
C LEU A 74 -13.78 20.24 28.97
N GLU A 75 -14.27 19.00 29.10
CA GLU A 75 -15.57 18.70 29.69
C GLU A 75 -15.64 19.13 31.16
N ASP A 76 -14.57 18.90 31.94
CA ASP A 76 -14.45 19.35 33.32
C ASP A 76 -14.43 20.88 33.44
N GLU A 77 -13.68 21.57 32.56
CA GLU A 77 -13.65 23.04 32.51
C GLU A 77 -15.00 23.64 32.13
N VAL A 78 -15.72 23.05 31.16
CA VAL A 78 -17.06 23.48 30.77
C VAL A 78 -18.05 23.26 31.92
N THR A 79 -18.01 22.09 32.56
CA THR A 79 -18.90 21.78 33.70
C THR A 79 -18.67 22.73 34.87
N LYS A 80 -17.41 23.06 35.18
CA LYS A 80 -17.05 24.03 36.23
C LYS A 80 -17.49 25.45 35.89
N LYS A 81 -17.38 25.87 34.61
CA LYS A 81 -17.83 27.19 34.15
C LYS A 81 -19.36 27.32 34.07
N SER A 82 -20.07 26.23 33.83
CA SER A 82 -21.55 26.23 33.76
C SER A 82 -22.23 26.09 35.13
N ALA A 83 -21.50 25.73 36.18
CA ALA A 83 -22.00 25.64 37.55
C ALA A 83 -21.72 26.90 38.40
N ALA A 84 -21.06 27.91 37.82
CA ALA A 84 -20.71 29.19 38.44
C ALA A 84 -21.66 30.33 38.02
#